data_AF-A0A2K3KTH7-F1
#
_entry.id   AF-A0A2K3KTH7-F1
#
_cell.length_a   1.000
_cell.length_b   1.000
_cell.length_c   1.000
_cell.angle_alpha   90.00
_cell.angle_beta   90.00
_cell.angle_gamma   90.00
#
_symmetry.space_group_name_H-M   'P 1'
#
loop_
_entity.id
_entity.type
_entity.pdbx_description
1 polymer ?
#
loop_
_entity_poly.entity_id
_entity_poly.type
_entity_poly.pdbx_seq_one_letter_code
_entity_poly.pdbx_strand_id
1 'polypeptide(L)' 'MVAFLKSIDSRTWKAILTGWDHPKIKDANGADTEELKPEETWTTAEDTTTLGNYKVLNALFNG' A
#
# COMPACT_ATOMS: atom_id res chain seq x y z
N MET A 1 14.95 -8.13 10.94
CA MET A 1 13.82 -7.68 10.09
C MET A 1 14.21 -6.72 8.98
N VAL A 2 14.84 -5.57 9.25
CA VAL A 2 15.13 -4.54 8.21
C VAL A 2 15.98 -5.09 7.05
N ALA A 3 17.06 -5.83 7.33
CA ALA A 3 17.90 -6.42 6.30
C ALA A 3 17.15 -7.47 5.45
N PHE A 4 16.27 -8.27 6.05
CA PHE A 4 15.45 -9.28 5.38
C PHE A 4 14.40 -8.66 4.45
N LEU A 5 13.67 -7.64 4.92
CA LEU A 5 12.67 -6.95 4.10
C LEU A 5 13.33 -6.21 2.92
N LYS A 6 14.52 -5.64 3.14
CA LYS A 6 15.34 -5.05 2.07
C LYS A 6 15.85 -6.09 1.07
N SER A 7 16.11 -7.34 1.49
CA SER A 7 16.52 -8.41 0.57
C SER A 7 15.38 -9.01 -0.23
N ILE A 8 14.12 -8.89 0.23
CA ILE A 8 12.94 -9.35 -0.53
C ILE A 8 12.71 -8.45 -1.74
N ASP A 9 12.55 -7.13 -1.52
CA ASP A 9 12.38 -6.14 -2.57
C ASP A 9 12.52 -4.72 -1.97
N SER A 10 13.25 -3.84 -2.65
CA SER A 10 13.32 -2.41 -2.31
C SER A 10 11.93 -1.74 -2.26
N ARG A 11 10.96 -2.22 -3.05
CA ARG A 11 9.57 -1.74 -3.04
C ARG A 11 8.83 -2.13 -1.75
N THR A 12 9.09 -3.32 -1.22
CA THR A 12 8.57 -3.77 0.08
C THR A 12 9.09 -2.86 1.20
N TRP A 13 10.38 -2.51 1.19
CA TRP A 13 10.93 -1.54 2.15
C TRP A 13 10.34 -0.13 1.99
N LYS A 14 10.11 0.32 0.75
CA LYS A 14 9.47 1.62 0.50
C LYS A 14 8.04 1.68 1.04
N ALA A 15 7.26 0.61 0.91
CA ALA A 15 5.90 0.54 1.45
C ALA A 15 5.85 0.77 2.97
N ILE A 16 6.85 0.26 3.70
CA ILE A 16 7.01 0.54 5.15
C ILE A 16 7.26 2.02 5.42
N LEU A 17 8.08 2.67 4.60
CA LEU A 17 8.45 4.07 4.79
C LEU A 17 7.32 5.05 4.47
N THR A 18 6.59 4.80 3.39
CA THR A 18 5.45 5.66 3.01
C THR A 18 4.24 5.44 3.89
N GLY A 19 4.11 4.26 4.51
CA GLY A 19 2.85 3.80 5.03
C GLY A 19 1.88 3.54 3.88
N TRP A 20 0.90 2.68 4.11
CA TRP A 20 -0.21 2.54 3.19
C TRP A 20 -1.43 3.13 3.86
N ASP A 21 -2.13 3.96 3.11
CA ASP A 21 -3.48 4.40 3.44
C ASP A 21 -4.43 3.82 2.40
N HIS A 22 -5.62 3.45 2.83
CA HIS A 22 -6.60 2.84 1.95
C HIS A 22 -7.10 3.91 0.97
N PRO A 23 -7.11 3.66 -0.36
CA PRO A 23 -7.60 4.64 -1.33
C PRO A 23 -9.03 5.07 -1.03
N LYS A 24 -9.28 6.38 -0.93
CA LYS A 24 -10.62 6.93 -0.69
C LYS A 24 -11.19 7.53 -1.96
N ILE A 25 -12.50 7.61 -2.02
CA ILE A 25 -13.19 8.31 -3.12
C ILE A 25 -12.78 9.77 -3.03
N LYS A 26 -12.49 10.40 -4.18
CA LYS A 26 -12.19 11.83 -4.23
C LYS A 26 -13.44 12.62 -4.58
N ASP A 27 -13.66 13.72 -3.86
CA ASP A 27 -14.72 14.66 -4.17
C ASP A 27 -14.41 15.44 -5.46
N ALA A 28 -15.35 16.30 -5.87
CA ALA A 28 -15.20 17.13 -7.07
C ALA A 28 -14.01 18.11 -7.01
N ASN A 29 -13.49 18.38 -5.80
CA ASN A 29 -12.35 19.25 -5.57
C ASN A 29 -11.04 18.46 -5.42
N GLY A 30 -11.09 17.13 -5.57
CA GLY A 30 -9.94 16.23 -5.45
C GLY A 30 -9.53 15.91 -4.01
N ALA A 31 -10.34 16.26 -3.02
CA ALA A 31 -10.12 15.92 -1.61
C ALA A 31 -10.65 14.52 -1.31
N ASP A 32 -9.96 13.79 -0.44
CA ASP A 32 -10.38 12.46 -0.01
C ASP A 32 -11.66 12.56 0.84
N THR A 33 -12.67 11.76 0.50
CA THR A 33 -13.88 11.60 1.30
C THR A 33 -13.64 10.58 2.42
N GLU A 34 -14.65 10.35 3.28
CA GLU A 34 -14.59 9.26 4.27
C GLU A 34 -14.89 7.89 3.66
N GLU A 35 -15.38 7.83 2.42
CA GLU A 35 -15.74 6.59 1.75
C GLU A 35 -14.52 5.94 1.10
N LEU A 36 -14.36 4.64 1.36
CA LEU A 36 -13.32 3.83 0.75
C LEU A 36 -13.64 3.58 -0.73
N LYS A 37 -12.61 3.70 -1.56
CA LYS A 37 -12.71 3.49 -3.00
C LYS A 37 -12.79 1.99 -3.30
N PRO A 38 -13.74 1.52 -4.13
CA PRO A 38 -13.84 0.11 -4.49
C PRO A 38 -12.58 -0.38 -5.22
N GLU A 39 -12.12 -1.58 -4.88
CA GLU A 39 -10.86 -2.16 -5.39
C GLU A 39 -10.83 -2.24 -6.91
N GLU A 40 -11.96 -2.54 -7.56
CA GLU A 40 -12.09 -2.60 -9.02
C GLU A 40 -11.74 -1.27 -9.72
N THR A 41 -11.82 -0.16 -8.99
CA THR A 41 -11.56 1.18 -9.53
C THR A 41 -10.18 1.71 -9.16
N TRP A 42 -9.37 0.90 -8.45
CA TRP A 42 -8.03 1.29 -8.08
C TRP A 42 -7.16 1.51 -9.32
N THR A 43 -6.27 2.48 -9.20
CA THR A 43 -5.26 2.76 -10.20
C THR A 43 -4.10 1.80 -10.03
N THR A 44 -3.32 1.58 -11.09
CA THR A 44 -2.12 0.73 -11.03
C THR A 44 -1.13 1.15 -9.95
N ALA A 45 -1.07 2.44 -9.61
CA ALA A 45 -0.24 2.97 -8.52
C ALA A 45 -0.76 2.56 -7.14
N GLU A 46 -2.07 2.63 -6.92
CA GLU A 46 -2.74 2.17 -5.70
C GLU A 46 -2.54 0.66 -5.52
N ASP A 47 -2.79 -0.13 -6.56
CA ASP A 47 -2.58 -1.59 -6.56
C ASP A 47 -1.14 -1.99 -6.21
N THR A 48 -0.17 -1.31 -6.82
CA THR A 48 1.26 -1.58 -6.59
C THR A 48 1.63 -1.30 -5.13
N THR A 49 1.06 -0.24 -4.55
CA THR A 49 1.33 0.14 -3.16
C THR A 49 0.66 -0.83 -2.19
N THR A 50 -0.60 -1.21 -2.44
CA THR A 50 -1.31 -2.23 -1.65
C THR A 50 -0.59 -3.58 -1.69
N LEU A 51 -0.12 -4.01 -2.85
CA LEU A 51 0.64 -5.25 -3.00
C LEU A 51 1.97 -5.21 -2.24
N GLY A 52 2.69 -4.08 -2.30
CA GLY A 52 3.90 -3.86 -1.52
C GLY A 52 3.63 -4.00 -0.03
N ASN A 53 2.54 -3.41 0.44
CA ASN A 53 2.16 -3.43 1.84
C ASN A 53 1.71 -4.83 2.32
N TYR A 54 0.95 -5.56 1.51
CA TYR A 54 0.59 -6.95 1.79
C TYR A 54 1.83 -7.84 1.98
N LYS A 55 2.85 -7.68 1.11
CA LYS A 55 4.11 -8.42 1.22
C LYS A 55 4.87 -8.11 2.50
N VAL A 56 4.89 -6.85 2.93
CA VAL A 56 5.47 -6.43 4.22
C VAL A 56 4.76 -7.16 5.35
N LEU A 57 3.44 -7.04 5.43
CA LEU A 57 2.65 -7.60 6.52
C LEU A 57 2.82 -9.13 6.57
N ASN A 58 2.74 -9.80 5.43
CA ASN A 58 2.95 -11.24 5.36
C ASN A 58 4.37 -11.63 5.85
N ALA A 59 5.41 -10.88 5.46
CA ALA A 59 6.77 -11.13 5.92
C ALA A 59 7.00 -10.81 7.41
N LEU A 60 6.21 -9.91 8.00
CA LEU A 60 6.29 -9.58 9.42
C LEU A 60 5.55 -10.60 10.32
N PHE A 61 4.41 -11.13 9.86
CA PHE A 61 3.54 -11.97 10.67
C PHE A 61 3.68 -13.48 10.37
N ASN A 62 4.09 -13.85 9.16
CA ASN A 62 4.18 -15.24 8.70
C ASN A 62 5.59 -15.64 8.23
N GLY A 63 6.56 -14.73 8.34
CA GLY A 63 7.96 -14.93 7.91
C GLY A 63 8.88 -15.44 9.01
#